data_AF-A0A0D2C858-F1
#
_entry.id   AF-A0A0D2C858-F1
#
_cell.length_a   1.000
_cell.length_b   1.000
_cell.length_c   1.000
_cell.angle_alpha   90.00
_cell.angle_beta   90.00
_cell.angle_gamma   90.00
#
_symmetry.space_group_name_H-M   'P 1'
#
loop_
_entity.id
_entity.type
_entity.pdbx_description
1 polymer ?
#
loop_
_entity_poly.entity_id
_entity_poly.type
_entity_poly.pdbx_seq_one_letter_code
_entity_poly.pdbx_strand_id
1 'polypeptide(L)'
;MHGKGYGMPSSHAQFVTFFSLSLSLWLLFRHVPTSSTSYSPSTFSERIFLSLLACVGASAVAASRVYLNYHTPKQVLVGVAAGAIFAVFWFVFTTYLRRFGWIDWALETWISRRFRFRDLITTEDIQDAGWGRWETRRKAKRTTGTNDMGKKSR
;
A
#
# COMPACT_ATOMS: atom_id res chain seq x y z
N MET A 1 13.20 32.50 -5.21
CA MET A 1 12.06 33.22 -4.61
C MET A 1 11.35 32.24 -3.68
N HIS A 2 11.50 32.38 -2.37
CA HIS A 2 10.65 31.66 -1.42
C HIS A 2 9.20 32.13 -1.66
N GLY A 3 8.26 31.21 -1.88
CA GLY A 3 6.88 31.56 -2.25
C GLY A 3 6.28 32.59 -1.29
N LYS A 4 5.53 33.57 -1.82
CA LYS A 4 4.98 34.72 -1.07
C LYS A 4 3.82 34.35 -0.12
N GLY A 5 3.97 33.30 0.69
CA GLY A 5 3.00 32.85 1.70
C GLY A 5 3.68 32.17 2.88
N TYR A 6 2.93 31.91 3.97
CA TYR A 6 3.41 31.21 5.17
C TYR A 6 3.74 29.74 4.82
N GLY A 7 4.89 29.51 4.18
CA GLY A 7 5.33 28.23 3.63
C GLY A 7 5.88 27.23 4.67
N MET A 8 5.44 27.35 5.92
CA MET A 8 5.78 26.50 7.05
C MET A 8 4.56 25.72 7.54
N PRO A 9 4.64 24.40 7.74
CA PRO A 9 5.69 23.48 7.27
C PRO A 9 5.58 23.18 5.76
N SER A 10 6.59 22.53 5.18
CA SER A 10 6.48 22.07 3.78
C SER A 10 5.46 20.93 3.67
N SER A 11 4.30 21.21 3.05
CA SER A 11 3.23 20.22 2.83
C SER A 11 3.67 19.03 1.99
N HIS A 12 4.56 19.25 1.02
CA HIS A 12 5.11 18.17 0.18
C HIS A 12 5.96 17.22 1.03
N ALA A 13 6.89 17.76 1.82
CA ALA A 13 7.73 16.96 2.72
C ALA A 13 6.89 16.21 3.75
N GLN A 14 5.89 16.89 4.34
CA GLN A 14 4.95 16.27 5.28
C GLN A 14 4.20 15.08 4.65
N PHE A 15 3.59 15.29 3.47
CA PHE A 15 2.81 14.25 2.80
C PHE A 15 3.65 13.05 2.40
N VAL A 16 4.80 13.27 1.74
CA VAL A 16 5.63 12.15 1.27
C VAL A 16 6.28 11.39 2.42
N THR A 17 6.67 12.06 3.50
CA THR A 17 7.14 11.36 4.71
C THR A 17 6.03 10.55 5.36
N PHE A 18 4.83 11.13 5.50
CA PHE A 18 3.67 10.41 6.02
C PHE A 18 3.37 9.16 5.20
N PHE A 19 3.30 9.30 3.87
CA PHE A 19 3.00 8.21 2.96
C PHE A 19 4.07 7.10 3.02
N SER A 20 5.34 7.46 2.88
CA SER A 20 6.42 6.47 2.83
C SER A 20 6.60 5.72 4.14
N LEU A 21 6.48 6.39 5.29
CA LEU A 21 6.54 5.72 6.59
C LEU A 21 5.30 4.89 6.87
N SER A 22 4.10 5.37 6.54
CA SER A 22 2.87 4.58 6.71
C SER A 22 2.90 3.31 5.85
N LEU A 23 3.36 3.42 4.61
CA LEU A 23 3.55 2.29 3.70
C LEU A 23 4.59 1.31 4.25
N SER A 24 5.74 1.80 4.72
CA SER A 24 6.81 0.96 5.27
C SER A 24 6.36 0.23 6.53
N LEU A 25 5.72 0.92 7.47
CA LEU A 25 5.19 0.30 8.69
C LEU A 25 4.15 -0.77 8.35
N TRP A 26 3.28 -0.49 7.38
CA TRP A 26 2.30 -1.46 6.92
C TRP A 26 2.96 -2.68 6.26
N LEU A 27 3.88 -2.48 5.31
CA LEU A 27 4.58 -3.56 4.60
C LEU A 27 5.36 -4.46 5.55
N LEU A 28 6.05 -3.88 6.53
CA LEU A 28 6.98 -4.61 7.39
C LEU A 28 6.29 -5.28 8.60
N PHE A 29 5.22 -4.68 9.12
CA PHE A 29 4.63 -5.14 10.38
C PHE A 29 3.18 -5.63 10.28
N ARG A 30 2.42 -5.23 9.25
CA ARG A 30 0.98 -5.54 9.16
C ARG A 30 0.62 -6.40 7.95
N HIS A 31 1.33 -6.24 6.84
CA HIS A 31 1.10 -7.00 5.64
C HIS A 31 1.71 -8.40 5.83
N VAL A 32 0.86 -9.42 5.95
CA VAL A 32 1.27 -10.81 6.17
C VAL A 32 0.55 -11.70 5.15
N PRO A 33 0.90 -11.59 3.85
CA PRO A 33 0.37 -12.48 2.85
C PRO A 33 0.88 -13.90 3.10
N THR A 34 -0.02 -14.85 2.92
CA THR A 34 0.25 -16.28 3.07
C THR A 34 -0.07 -16.96 1.76
N SER A 35 0.51 -18.14 1.51
CA SER A 35 0.23 -18.90 0.28
C SER A 35 -1.23 -19.36 0.16
N SER A 36 -2.01 -19.30 1.25
CA SER A 36 -3.45 -19.56 1.21
C SER A 36 -4.27 -18.34 0.81
N THR A 37 -3.75 -17.12 1.00
CA THR A 37 -4.44 -15.87 0.70
C THR A 37 -3.94 -15.21 -0.58
N SER A 38 -2.67 -15.42 -0.96
CA SER A 38 -2.06 -14.84 -2.15
C SER A 38 -1.49 -15.94 -3.06
N TYR A 39 -1.61 -15.73 -4.38
CA TYR A 39 -1.11 -16.68 -5.38
C TYR A 39 0.43 -16.68 -5.43
N SER A 40 1.03 -15.50 -5.28
CA SER A 40 2.46 -15.26 -5.23
C SER A 40 2.75 -14.26 -4.10
N PRO A 41 2.75 -14.71 -2.83
CA PRO A 41 2.90 -13.83 -1.68
C PRO A 41 4.26 -13.11 -1.73
N SER A 42 4.24 -11.79 -1.54
CA SER A 42 5.45 -10.97 -1.52
C SER A 42 6.41 -11.44 -0.43
N THR A 43 7.70 -11.49 -0.75
CA THR A 43 8.71 -11.89 0.23
C THR A 43 9.02 -10.76 1.20
N PHE A 44 9.53 -11.08 2.40
CA PHE A 44 9.93 -10.04 3.36
C PHE A 44 11.01 -9.11 2.78
N SER A 45 11.95 -9.66 1.99
CA SER A 45 12.99 -8.89 1.30
C SER A 45 12.42 -7.91 0.28
N GLU A 46 11.41 -8.31 -0.49
CA GLU A 46 10.69 -7.40 -1.41
C GLU A 46 10.01 -6.27 -0.66
N ARG A 47 9.39 -6.56 0.50
CA ARG A 47 8.75 -5.54 1.34
C ARG A 47 9.76 -4.55 1.92
N ILE A 48 10.95 -5.02 2.33
CA ILE A 48 12.06 -4.14 2.71
C ILE A 48 12.49 -3.27 1.54
N PHE A 49 12.71 -3.87 0.36
CA PHE A 49 13.13 -3.15 -0.83
C PHE A 49 12.14 -2.04 -1.21
N LEU A 50 10.84 -2.35 -1.23
CA LEU A 50 9.78 -1.37 -1.50
C LEU A 50 9.74 -0.25 -0.45
N SER A 51 9.93 -0.60 0.83
CA SER A 51 9.99 0.39 1.92
C SER A 51 11.18 1.35 1.76
N LEU A 52 12.36 0.81 1.41
CA LEU A 52 13.56 1.60 1.13
C LEU A 52 13.34 2.51 -0.07
N LEU A 53 12.78 1.98 -1.16
CA LEU A 53 12.48 2.75 -2.37
C LEU A 53 11.53 3.92 -2.06
N ALA A 54 10.49 3.68 -1.26
CA ALA A 54 9.55 4.72 -0.83
C ALA A 54 10.25 5.80 0.02
N CYS A 55 11.17 5.42 0.90
CA CYS A 55 11.94 6.37 1.73
C CYS A 55 12.94 7.20 0.91
N VAL A 56 13.61 6.58 -0.08
CA VAL A 56 14.47 7.28 -1.03
C VAL A 56 13.66 8.27 -1.86
N GLY A 57 12.49 7.87 -2.36
CA GLY A 57 11.59 8.76 -3.09
C GLY A 57 11.12 9.96 -2.26
N ALA A 58 10.72 9.73 -1.00
CA ALA A 58 10.38 10.82 -0.08
C ALA A 58 11.55 11.78 0.16
N SER A 59 12.76 11.24 0.32
CA SER A 59 13.99 12.03 0.49
C SER A 59 14.28 12.88 -0.75
N ALA A 60 14.12 12.31 -1.94
CA ALA A 60 14.29 13.04 -3.20
C ALA A 60 13.27 14.18 -3.35
N VAL A 61 12.00 13.95 -3.01
CA VAL A 61 10.97 15.00 -3.03
C VAL A 61 11.29 16.09 -1.99
N ALA A 62 11.65 15.72 -0.76
CA ALA A 62 12.04 16.68 0.28
C ALA A 62 13.26 17.53 -0.14
N ALA A 63 14.29 16.90 -0.71
CA ALA A 63 15.48 17.57 -1.22
C ALA A 63 15.13 18.52 -2.38
N SER A 64 14.21 18.14 -3.27
CA SER A 64 13.76 19.00 -4.37
C SER A 64 13.15 20.32 -3.88
N ARG A 65 12.51 20.32 -2.70
CA ARG A 65 11.91 21.52 -2.10
C ARG A 65 12.96 22.56 -1.71
N VAL A 66 14.14 22.10 -1.28
CA VAL A 66 15.29 22.96 -0.98
C VAL A 66 16.01 23.35 -2.27
N TYR A 67 16.32 22.37 -3.12
CA TYR A 67 17.07 22.58 -4.36
C TYR A 67 16.41 23.58 -5.31
N LEU A 68 15.09 23.48 -5.49
CA LEU A 68 14.32 24.39 -6.34
C LEU A 68 13.97 25.72 -5.63
N ASN A 69 14.56 25.99 -4.45
CA ASN A 69 14.36 27.21 -3.67
C ASN A 69 12.88 27.50 -3.30
N TYR A 70 12.06 26.46 -3.15
CA TYR A 70 10.67 26.60 -2.69
C TYR A 70 10.58 26.74 -1.17
N HIS A 71 11.45 26.03 -0.43
CA HIS A 71 11.46 26.00 1.03
C HIS A 71 12.87 26.03 1.60
N THR A 72 13.02 26.53 2.83
CA THR A 72 14.27 26.38 3.56
C THR A 72 14.39 24.98 4.18
N PRO A 73 15.61 24.49 4.48
CA PRO A 73 15.81 23.20 5.13
C PRO A 73 15.00 23.02 6.43
N LYS A 74 14.83 24.10 7.21
CA LYS A 74 14.04 24.08 8.44
C LYS A 74 12.55 23.78 8.16
N GLN A 75 11.96 24.40 7.15
CA GLN A 75 10.55 24.17 6.81
C GLN A 75 10.32 22.73 6.31
N VAL A 76 11.30 22.19 5.58
CA VAL A 76 11.29 20.79 5.14
C VAL A 76 11.42 19.84 6.33
N LEU A 77 12.36 20.09 7.24
CA LEU A 77 12.58 19.24 8.42
C LEU A 77 11.35 19.21 9.35
N VAL A 78 10.70 20.35 9.59
CA VAL A 78 9.44 20.40 10.35
C VAL A 78 8.34 19.63 9.62
N GLY A 79 8.26 19.73 8.30
CA GLY A 79 7.32 18.94 7.48
C GLY A 79 7.57 17.43 7.63
N VAL A 80 8.83 16.99 7.48
CA VAL A 80 9.25 15.59 7.68
C VAL A 80 8.86 15.11 9.09
N ALA A 81 9.18 15.88 10.14
CA ALA A 81 8.85 15.53 11.51
C ALA A 81 7.32 15.39 11.72
N ALA A 82 6.54 16.35 11.23
CA ALA A 82 5.08 16.29 11.30
C ALA A 82 4.54 15.06 10.56
N GLY A 83 5.02 14.79 9.34
CA GLY A 83 4.64 13.62 8.55
C GLY A 83 4.95 12.30 9.27
N ALA A 84 6.11 12.21 9.92
CA ALA A 84 6.53 11.03 10.67
C ALA A 84 5.66 10.78 11.91
N ILE A 85 5.37 11.83 12.69
CA ILE A 85 4.48 11.74 13.86
C ILE A 85 3.09 11.25 13.42
N PHE A 86 2.54 11.83 12.36
CA PHE A 86 1.24 11.43 11.83
C PHE A 86 1.24 9.99 11.29
N ALA A 87 2.34 9.53 10.68
CA ALA A 87 2.45 8.15 10.19
C ALA A 87 2.39 7.14 11.34
N VAL A 88 3.14 7.39 12.42
CA VAL A 88 3.14 6.54 13.61
C VAL A 88 1.76 6.57 14.28
N PHE A 89 1.19 7.76 14.48
CA PHE A 89 -0.15 7.91 15.03
C PHE A 89 -1.19 7.15 14.20
N TRP A 90 -1.18 7.32 12.88
CA TRP A 90 -2.11 6.65 11.96
C TRP A 90 -1.93 5.13 11.98
N PHE A 91 -0.69 4.65 12.03
CA PHE A 91 -0.41 3.22 12.15
C PHE A 91 -0.96 2.65 13.45
N VAL A 92 -0.74 3.31 14.59
CA VAL A 92 -1.28 2.87 15.89
C VAL A 92 -2.81 2.94 15.90
N PHE A 93 -3.40 4.04 15.45
CA PHE A 93 -4.84 4.25 15.37
C PHE A 93 -5.53 3.16 14.54
N THR A 94 -5.02 2.90 13.33
CA THR A 94 -5.57 1.85 12.45
C THR A 94 -5.33 0.44 13.01
N THR A 95 -4.27 0.22 13.79
CA THR A 95 -4.07 -1.03 14.53
C THR A 95 -5.19 -1.25 15.54
N TYR A 96 -5.54 -0.22 16.32
CA TYR A 96 -6.61 -0.30 17.31
C TYR A 96 -7.98 -0.54 16.67
N LEU A 97 -8.32 0.20 15.61
CA LEU A 97 -9.58 -0.02 14.88
C LEU A 97 -9.73 -1.47 14.40
N ARG A 98 -8.64 -2.08 13.93
CA ARG A 98 -8.63 -3.47 13.48
C ARG A 98 -8.73 -4.44 14.65
N ARG A 99 -7.91 -4.26 15.70
CA ARG A 99 -7.89 -5.16 16.87
C ARG A 99 -9.20 -5.21 17.64
N PHE A 100 -9.91 -4.08 17.73
CA PHE A 100 -11.20 -4.01 18.40
C PHE A 100 -12.39 -4.33 17.48
N GLY A 101 -12.16 -4.78 16.24
CA GLY A 101 -13.23 -5.20 15.33
C GLY A 101 -14.07 -4.07 14.75
N TRP A 102 -13.63 -2.81 14.84
CA TRP A 102 -14.37 -1.67 14.29
C TRP A 102 -14.41 -1.72 12.76
N ILE A 103 -13.33 -2.21 12.14
CA ILE A 103 -13.30 -2.42 10.69
C ILE A 103 -14.28 -3.52 10.28
N ASP A 104 -14.30 -4.65 10.99
CA ASP A 104 -15.23 -5.74 10.71
C ASP A 104 -16.68 -5.29 10.85
N TRP A 105 -17.01 -4.62 11.97
CA TRP A 105 -18.32 -4.01 12.18
C TRP A 105 -18.73 -3.09 11.02
N ALA A 106 -17.82 -2.22 10.56
CA ALA A 106 -18.10 -1.31 9.44
C ALA A 106 -18.36 -2.06 8.12
N LEU A 107 -17.64 -3.17 7.87
CA LEU A 107 -17.82 -4.01 6.70
C LEU A 107 -19.13 -4.80 6.71
N GLU A 108 -19.68 -5.10 7.89
CA GLU A 108 -20.93 -5.84 8.03
C GLU A 108 -22.18 -5.01 7.73
N THR A 109 -22.06 -3.67 7.68
CA THR A 109 -23.17 -2.78 7.37
C THR A 109 -23.77 -3.06 5.99
N TRP A 110 -25.08 -2.81 5.85
CA TRP A 110 -25.80 -2.99 4.58
C TRP A 110 -25.13 -2.25 3.40
N ILE A 111 -24.68 -1.02 3.64
CA ILE A 111 -24.02 -0.18 2.62
C ILE A 111 -22.73 -0.85 2.15
N SER A 112 -21.85 -1.23 3.09
CA SER A 112 -20.58 -1.91 2.78
C SER A 112 -20.80 -3.21 2.01
N ARG A 113 -21.79 -4.02 2.40
CA ARG A 113 -22.14 -5.26 1.69
C ARG A 113 -22.71 -4.99 0.29
N ARG A 114 -23.56 -3.96 0.14
CA ARG A 114 -24.16 -3.57 -1.14
C ARG A 114 -23.12 -3.10 -2.16
N PHE A 115 -22.09 -2.40 -1.70
CA PHE A 115 -20.95 -1.94 -2.52
C PHE A 115 -19.79 -2.94 -2.60
N ARG A 116 -19.90 -4.09 -1.92
CA ARG A 116 -18.87 -5.16 -1.89
C ARG A 116 -17.51 -4.65 -1.41
N PHE A 117 -17.51 -3.83 -0.36
CA PHE A 117 -16.28 -3.46 0.33
C PHE A 117 -15.60 -4.70 0.93
N ARG A 118 -14.28 -4.75 0.79
CA ARG A 118 -13.46 -5.89 1.19
C ARG A 118 -12.17 -5.35 1.80
N ASP A 119 -11.82 -5.87 2.97
CA ASP A 119 -10.53 -5.58 3.61
C ASP A 119 -9.60 -6.76 3.40
N LEU A 120 -8.90 -6.73 2.27
CA LEU A 120 -7.94 -7.77 1.87
C LEU A 120 -6.51 -7.24 1.87
N ILE A 121 -6.32 -5.94 2.09
CA ILE A 121 -5.03 -5.28 1.93
C ILE A 121 -3.97 -5.96 2.81
N THR A 122 -4.29 -6.33 4.05
CA THR A 122 -3.32 -6.95 4.96
C THR A 122 -2.92 -8.38 4.61
N THR A 123 -3.72 -9.10 3.82
CA THR A 123 -3.59 -10.54 3.60
C THR A 123 -3.33 -10.93 2.15
N GLU A 124 -3.80 -10.12 1.19
CA GLU A 124 -3.58 -10.34 -0.24
C GLU A 124 -2.66 -9.26 -0.78
N ASP A 125 -1.69 -9.65 -1.59
CA ASP A 125 -0.93 -8.70 -2.37
C ASP A 125 -1.83 -7.99 -3.39
N ILE A 126 -1.63 -6.67 -3.58
CA ILE A 126 -2.46 -5.87 -4.48
C ILE A 126 -2.35 -6.40 -5.93
N GLN A 127 -1.14 -6.79 -6.35
CA GLN A 127 -0.92 -7.40 -7.66
C GLN A 127 -1.64 -8.74 -7.84
N ASP A 128 -1.93 -9.46 -6.76
CA ASP A 128 -2.55 -10.79 -6.79
C ASP A 128 -4.08 -10.73 -6.82
N ALA A 129 -4.70 -9.56 -6.64
CA ALA A 129 -6.14 -9.37 -6.51
C ALA A 129 -6.91 -9.89 -7.74
N GLY A 130 -7.24 -11.19 -7.72
CA GLY A 130 -7.91 -11.90 -8.81
C GLY A 130 -6.99 -12.53 -9.86
N TRP A 131 -5.68 -12.35 -9.80
CA TRP A 131 -4.73 -12.92 -10.76
C TRP A 131 -4.76 -14.46 -10.73
N GLY A 132 -4.60 -15.07 -9.55
CA GLY A 132 -4.63 -16.54 -9.41
C GLY A 132 -5.95 -17.14 -9.90
N ARG A 133 -7.09 -16.51 -9.56
CA ARG A 133 -8.41 -16.94 -10.05
C ARG A 133 -8.51 -16.86 -11.58
N TRP A 134 -7.96 -15.82 -12.19
CA TRP A 134 -7.92 -15.68 -13.65
C TRP A 134 -7.03 -16.75 -14.29
N GLU A 135 -5.85 -17.01 -13.73
CA GLU A 135 -4.89 -17.99 -14.26
C GLU A 135 -5.43 -19.42 -14.19
N THR A 136 -6.03 -19.82 -13.06
CA THR A 136 -6.64 -21.15 -12.89
C THR A 136 -7.76 -21.39 -13.89
N ARG A 137 -8.63 -20.39 -14.12
CA ARG A 137 -9.70 -20.47 -15.15
C ARG A 137 -9.13 -20.65 -16.56
N ARG A 138 -8.01 -19.99 -16.86
CA ARG A 138 -7.36 -20.08 -18.17
C ARG A 138 -6.69 -21.43 -18.39
N LYS A 139 -6.03 -21.99 -17.37
CA LYS A 139 -5.46 -23.34 -17.40
C LYS A 139 -6.56 -24.39 -17.60
N ALA A 140 -7.66 -24.30 -16.85
CA ALA A 140 -8.80 -25.22 -16.99
C ALA A 140 -9.36 -25.25 -18.41
N LYS A 141 -9.59 -24.08 -19.05
CA LYS A 141 -10.07 -23.99 -20.44
C LYS A 141 -9.12 -24.67 -21.44
N ARG A 142 -7.81 -24.56 -21.24
CA ARG A 142 -6.81 -25.20 -22.12
C ARG A 142 -6.83 -26.72 -21.98
N THR A 143 -6.91 -27.24 -20.76
CA THR A 143 -6.98 -28.68 -20.53
C THR A 143 -8.24 -29.30 -21.15
N THR A 144 -9.40 -28.64 -21.01
CA THR A 144 -10.64 -29.09 -21.64
C THR A 144 -10.54 -29.10 -23.18
N GLY A 145 -10.02 -28.03 -23.79
CA GLY A 145 -9.84 -27.96 -25.25
C GLY A 145 -8.86 -29.00 -25.80
N THR A 146 -7.84 -29.38 -25.04
CA THR A 146 -6.86 -30.41 -25.44
C THR A 146 -7.50 -31.81 -25.41
N ASN A 147 -8.31 -32.11 -24.38
CA ASN A 147 -9.04 -33.37 -24.27
C ASN A 147 -10.11 -33.53 -25.37
N ASP A 148 -10.78 -32.44 -25.77
CA ASP A 148 -11.78 -32.48 -26.85
C ASP A 148 -11.14 -32.68 -28.23
N MET A 149 -9.96 -32.13 -28.50
CA MET A 149 -9.22 -32.40 -29.74
C MET A 149 -8.70 -33.85 -29.80
N GLY A 150 -8.25 -34.41 -28.67
CA GLY A 150 -7.84 -35.82 -28.59
C GLY A 150 -8.98 -36.81 -28.83
N LYS A 151 -10.21 -36.48 -28.44
CA LYS A 151 -11.41 -37.30 -28.69
C LYS A 151 -11.92 -37.25 -30.13
N LYS A 152 -11.73 -36.15 -30.85
CA LYS A 152 -12.15 -36.02 -32.27
C LYS A 152 -11.16 -36.66 -33.26
N SER A 153 -9.96 -37.02 -32.80
CA SER A 153 -8.88 -37.60 -33.61
C SER A 153 -8.82 -39.14 -33.57
N ARG A 154 -9.76 -39.80 -32.89
CA ARG A 154 -9.91 -41.27 -32.84
C ARG A 154 -11.25 -41.65 -33.46
#